data_AF-A0A497GR06-F1
#
_entry.id   AF-A0A497GR06-F1
#
_cell.length_a   1.000
_cell.length_b   1.000
_cell.length_c   1.000
_cell.angle_alpha   90.00
_cell.angle_beta   90.00
_cell.angle_gamma   90.00
#
_symmetry.space_group_name_H-M   'P 1'
#
loop_
_entity.id
_entity.type
_entity.pdbx_description
1 polymer ?
#
loop_
_entity_poly.entity_id
_entity_poly.type
_entity_poly.pdbx_seq_one_letter_code
_entity_poly.pdbx_strand_id
1 'polypeptide(L)'
;MKQIEYITLRLPFHVTGGNAKLIYWTAWLCKICAHRLLNIIKENPLLADLSQYDFIKFSRRLCYDIIPNRRYIDGISTLLHASLQSAKALKVDITKLELKPWLLFQSEAEPWAKGNLNIQFIDYNKVRVLVFDKDKSSRKITMKPVIPKGYAKLTRSLVEKALRKEIGYPARIYITDYGGGLEHLYGEIQVMVKYDFYLEAMKRYDKPPGNNIAGIDVNVDRLNLVVINRSGDIVWRYTARFPQVTSRGYKRKRAWSIIGERIHEILRNAYSHGASVIAVENPEIIGYLRYYWIRNGERKTKNYNYKVSIFRNSIIERIMWKAALYGLQVITVNPKGTTHSNNHEYVMRKCGLDEHTASAYLIALRARRNLQRP
;
A
#
# COMPACT_ATOMS: atom_id res chain seq x y z
N MET A 1 -2.24 -16.76 1.85
CA MET A 1 -2.56 -15.33 1.84
C MET A 1 -1.36 -14.60 2.44
N LYS A 2 -0.64 -13.79 1.66
CA LYS A 2 0.53 -13.07 2.19
C LYS A 2 0.09 -12.14 3.33
N GLN A 3 0.61 -12.34 4.54
CA GLN A 3 0.27 -11.51 5.70
C GLN A 3 0.78 -10.09 5.44
N ILE A 4 -0.07 -9.09 5.69
CA ILE A 4 0.32 -7.70 5.56
C ILE A 4 1.14 -7.36 6.80
N GLU A 5 2.41 -7.06 6.59
CA GLU A 5 3.33 -6.74 7.69
C GLU A 5 3.25 -5.27 8.09
N TYR A 6 3.09 -4.38 7.12
CA TYR A 6 3.08 -2.93 7.34
C TYR A 6 1.99 -2.24 6.53
N ILE A 7 1.47 -1.15 7.10
CA ILE A 7 0.79 -0.11 6.35
C ILE A 7 1.67 1.14 6.26
N THR A 8 1.52 1.91 5.19
CA THR A 8 2.27 3.17 5.02
C THR A 8 1.35 4.37 5.25
N LEU A 9 1.63 5.14 6.29
CA LEU A 9 1.03 6.45 6.49
C LEU A 9 1.74 7.46 5.61
N ARG A 10 0.98 8.15 4.76
CA ARG A 10 1.51 9.19 3.88
C ARG A 10 1.10 10.54 4.44
N LEU A 11 2.07 11.26 5.01
CA LEU A 11 1.87 12.52 5.71
C LEU A 11 2.44 13.66 4.85
N PRO A 12 1.60 14.40 4.11
CA PRO A 12 2.07 15.44 3.21
C PRO A 12 2.74 16.58 3.97
N PHE A 13 3.76 17.19 3.37
CA PHE A 13 4.38 18.40 3.92
C PHE A 13 4.72 19.38 2.79
N HIS A 14 4.94 20.63 3.20
CA HIS A 14 5.49 21.68 2.36
C HIS A 14 6.59 22.40 3.14
N VAL A 15 7.68 22.74 2.45
CA VAL A 15 8.82 23.48 2.98
C VAL A 15 9.31 24.48 1.93
N THR A 16 9.99 25.52 2.37
CA THR A 16 10.47 26.61 1.52
C THR A 16 11.93 26.96 1.79
N GLY A 17 12.56 27.66 0.84
CA GLY A 17 13.89 28.25 0.99
C GLY A 17 14.98 27.26 1.40
N GLY A 18 15.76 27.59 2.43
CA GLY A 18 16.90 26.77 2.87
C GLY A 18 16.53 25.33 3.24
N ASN A 19 15.37 25.11 3.87
CA ASN A 19 14.91 23.77 4.24
C ASN A 19 14.56 22.93 3.01
N ALA A 20 13.95 23.54 1.98
CA ALA A 20 13.68 22.87 0.71
C ALA A 20 14.99 22.43 0.02
N LYS A 21 16.00 23.31 0.00
CA LYS A 21 17.34 22.97 -0.54
C LYS A 21 17.99 21.78 0.15
N LEU A 22 17.94 21.75 1.49
CA LEU A 22 18.55 20.65 2.27
C LEU A 22 17.84 19.30 2.04
N ILE A 23 16.51 19.30 1.99
CA ILE A 23 15.75 18.07 1.70
C ILE A 23 16.05 17.57 0.29
N TYR A 24 16.09 18.49 -0.69
CA TYR A 24 16.44 18.17 -2.07
C TYR A 24 17.84 17.57 -2.18
N TRP A 25 18.85 18.21 -1.58
CA TRP A 25 20.23 17.73 -1.62
C TRP A 25 20.39 16.38 -0.93
N THR A 26 19.75 16.18 0.23
CA THR A 26 19.75 14.88 0.90
C THR A 26 19.19 13.77 -0.01
N ALA A 27 18.06 14.03 -0.68
CA ALA A 27 17.47 13.09 -1.62
C ALA A 27 18.37 12.86 -2.85
N TRP A 28 19.04 13.90 -3.33
CA TRP A 28 19.95 13.82 -4.47
C TRP A 28 21.20 12.99 -4.15
N LEU A 29 21.82 13.20 -2.98
CA LEU A 29 22.96 12.42 -2.50
C LEU A 29 22.58 10.93 -2.38
N CYS A 30 21.42 10.62 -1.80
CA CYS A 30 20.89 9.25 -1.75
C CYS A 30 20.64 8.64 -3.14
N LYS A 31 20.15 9.46 -4.09
CA LYS A 31 19.97 9.02 -5.49
C LYS A 31 21.32 8.73 -6.16
N ILE A 32 22.34 9.55 -5.93
CA ILE A 32 23.70 9.29 -6.44
C ILE A 32 24.24 7.97 -5.87
N CYS A 33 24.06 7.70 -4.57
CA CYS A 33 24.40 6.41 -3.99
C CYS A 33 23.71 5.26 -4.73
N ALA A 34 22.41 5.41 -5.02
CA ALA A 34 21.66 4.37 -5.72
C ALA A 34 22.19 4.11 -7.13
N HIS A 35 22.50 5.16 -7.89
CA HIS A 35 23.10 5.03 -9.22
C HIS A 35 24.50 4.41 -9.17
N ARG A 36 25.35 4.83 -8.22
CA ARG A 36 26.69 4.25 -8.04
C ARG A 36 26.60 2.75 -7.78
N LEU A 37 25.73 2.33 -6.86
CA LEU A 37 25.53 0.91 -6.54
C LEU A 37 25.01 0.13 -7.75
N LEU A 38 23.98 0.65 -8.44
CA LEU A 38 23.43 -0.04 -9.61
C LEU A 38 24.48 -0.18 -10.73
N ASN A 39 25.28 0.85 -11.01
CA ASN A 39 26.31 0.78 -12.04
C ASN A 39 27.35 -0.30 -11.73
N ILE A 40 27.82 -0.37 -10.48
CA ILE A 40 28.77 -1.41 -10.05
C ILE A 40 28.15 -2.82 -10.19
N ILE A 41 26.86 -2.99 -9.88
CA ILE A 41 26.16 -4.26 -10.08
C ILE A 41 26.03 -4.59 -11.57
N LYS A 42 25.83 -3.61 -12.45
CA LYS A 42 25.78 -3.86 -13.89
C LYS A 42 27.13 -4.33 -14.44
N GLU A 43 28.23 -3.81 -13.90
CA GLU A 43 29.59 -4.24 -14.24
C GLU A 43 29.90 -5.64 -13.69
N ASN A 44 29.40 -5.97 -12.49
CA ASN A 44 29.52 -7.30 -11.90
C ASN A 44 28.17 -7.83 -11.37
N PRO A 45 27.38 -8.51 -12.22
CA PRO A 45 26.06 -9.01 -11.86
C PRO A 45 26.02 -10.00 -10.68
N LEU A 46 27.14 -10.67 -10.36
CA LEU A 46 27.22 -11.60 -9.21
C LEU A 46 26.95 -10.89 -7.88
N LEU A 47 27.16 -9.56 -7.81
CA LEU A 47 26.86 -8.76 -6.63
C LEU A 47 25.36 -8.70 -6.31
N ALA A 48 24.49 -8.97 -7.29
CA ALA A 48 23.04 -9.04 -7.06
C ALA A 48 22.63 -10.28 -6.25
N ASP A 49 23.50 -11.28 -6.14
CA ASP A 49 23.25 -12.52 -5.40
C ASP A 49 23.67 -12.44 -3.92
N LEU A 50 24.26 -11.32 -3.49
CA LEU A 50 24.61 -11.11 -2.10
C LEU A 50 23.38 -11.18 -1.19
N SER A 51 23.60 -11.71 0.02
CA SER A 51 22.62 -11.58 1.10
C SER A 51 22.31 -10.10 1.35
N GLN A 52 21.11 -9.79 1.86
CA GLN A 52 20.76 -8.39 2.16
C GLN A 52 21.79 -7.75 3.12
N TYR A 53 22.27 -8.52 4.10
CA TYR A 53 23.26 -8.07 5.06
C TYR A 53 24.60 -7.72 4.39
N ASP A 54 25.13 -8.60 3.55
CA ASP A 54 26.40 -8.37 2.86
C ASP A 54 26.29 -7.24 1.83
N PHE A 55 25.15 -7.16 1.14
CA PHE A 55 24.86 -6.08 0.21
C PHE A 55 24.85 -4.71 0.90
N ILE A 56 24.26 -4.61 2.09
CA ILE A 56 24.28 -3.39 2.90
C ILE A 56 25.71 -3.07 3.34
N LYS A 57 26.48 -4.05 3.83
CA LYS A 57 27.87 -3.85 4.27
C LYS A 57 28.76 -3.35 3.12
N PHE A 58 28.61 -3.95 1.95
CA PHE A 58 29.27 -3.54 0.71
C PHE A 58 28.88 -2.10 0.34
N SER A 59 27.58 -1.80 0.36
CA SER A 59 27.08 -0.48 0.00
C SER A 59 27.58 0.64 0.90
N ARG A 60 27.70 0.39 2.22
CA ARG A 60 28.28 1.35 3.17
C ARG A 60 29.69 1.77 2.75
N ARG A 61 30.55 0.82 2.38
CA ARG A 61 31.93 1.13 1.95
C ARG A 61 31.96 2.03 0.71
N LEU A 62 31.02 1.83 -0.22
CA LEU A 62 30.98 2.52 -1.49
C LEU A 62 30.26 3.87 -1.49
N CYS A 63 29.41 4.13 -0.49
CA CYS A 63 28.52 5.28 -0.50
C CYS A 63 28.74 6.27 0.65
N TYR A 64 29.55 5.91 1.65
CA TYR A 64 29.77 6.76 2.81
C TYR A 64 30.45 8.09 2.48
N ASP A 65 31.28 8.12 1.43
CA ASP A 65 31.88 9.33 0.89
C ASP A 65 30.86 10.26 0.23
N ILE A 66 29.73 9.74 -0.27
CA ILE A 66 28.66 10.55 -0.88
C ILE A 66 27.74 11.11 0.19
N ILE A 67 27.19 10.24 1.04
CA ILE A 67 26.31 10.63 2.15
C ILE A 67 26.86 10.03 3.45
N PRO A 68 27.42 10.85 4.35
CA PRO A 68 28.05 10.36 5.59
C PRO A 68 26.99 10.01 6.64
N ASN A 69 26.03 9.16 6.26
CA ASN A 69 24.97 8.64 7.10
C ASN A 69 24.68 7.18 6.76
N ARG A 70 25.18 6.28 7.61
CA ARG A 70 24.98 4.84 7.47
C ARG A 70 23.52 4.45 7.29
N ARG A 71 22.58 5.05 8.02
CA ARG A 71 21.15 4.66 7.99
C ARG A 71 20.48 4.99 6.67
N TYR A 72 20.85 6.11 6.05
CA TYR A 72 20.38 6.46 4.72
C TYR A 72 20.98 5.56 3.65
N ILE A 73 22.25 5.18 3.77
CA ILE A 73 22.86 4.18 2.88
C ILE A 73 22.12 2.85 3.01
N ASP A 74 21.92 2.35 4.24
CA ASP A 74 21.19 1.12 4.52
C ASP A 74 19.79 1.14 3.86
N GLY A 75 19.08 2.26 4.01
CA GLY A 75 17.79 2.47 3.40
C GLY A 75 17.80 2.36 1.87
N ILE A 76 18.77 2.99 1.21
CA ILE A 76 18.92 2.93 -0.26
C ILE A 76 19.34 1.53 -0.70
N SER A 77 20.24 0.88 0.03
CA SER A 77 20.68 -0.50 -0.22
C SER A 77 19.53 -1.48 -0.16
N THR A 78 18.67 -1.39 0.86
CA THR A 78 17.47 -2.23 0.98
C THR A 78 16.53 -2.04 -0.22
N LEU A 79 16.31 -0.80 -0.66
CA LEU A 79 15.45 -0.51 -1.82
C LEU A 79 16.02 -1.09 -3.12
N LEU A 80 17.33 -0.96 -3.33
CA LEU A 80 18.00 -1.55 -4.50
C LEU A 80 18.00 -3.07 -4.46
N HIS A 81 18.37 -3.67 -3.33
CA HIS A 81 18.41 -5.12 -3.16
C HIS A 81 17.04 -5.74 -3.45
N ALA A 82 15.96 -5.18 -2.89
CA ALA A 82 14.60 -5.63 -3.18
C ALA A 82 14.22 -5.54 -4.66
N SER A 83 14.70 -4.49 -5.36
CA SER A 83 14.49 -4.31 -6.80
C SER A 83 15.24 -5.36 -7.62
N LEU A 84 16.47 -5.69 -7.24
CA LEU A 84 17.29 -6.74 -7.87
C LEU A 84 16.69 -8.13 -7.67
N GLN A 85 16.25 -8.46 -6.45
CA GLN A 85 15.56 -9.73 -6.16
C GLN A 85 14.27 -9.86 -6.98
N SER A 86 13.54 -8.76 -7.15
CA SER A 86 12.35 -8.74 -8.02
C SER A 86 12.71 -8.95 -9.49
N ALA A 87 13.76 -8.31 -9.99
CA ALA A 87 14.24 -8.50 -11.36
C ALA A 87 14.65 -9.96 -11.61
N LYS A 88 15.39 -10.56 -10.68
CA LYS A 88 15.80 -11.97 -10.72
C LYS A 88 14.61 -12.92 -10.74
N ALA A 89 13.64 -12.72 -9.85
CA ALA A 89 12.40 -13.51 -9.81
C ALA A 89 11.61 -13.42 -11.14
N LEU A 90 11.69 -12.27 -11.81
CA LEU A 90 11.06 -12.03 -13.11
C LEU A 90 11.94 -12.43 -14.30
N LYS A 91 13.15 -12.98 -14.07
CA LYS A 91 14.14 -13.31 -15.11
C LYS A 91 14.46 -12.12 -16.03
N VAL A 92 14.45 -10.92 -15.46
CA VAL A 92 14.84 -9.69 -16.16
C VAL A 92 16.36 -9.57 -16.12
N ASP A 93 16.94 -9.22 -17.27
CA ASP A 93 18.35 -8.90 -17.39
C ASP A 93 18.70 -7.67 -16.53
N ILE A 94 19.55 -7.87 -15.53
CA ILE A 94 19.96 -6.86 -14.54
C ILE A 94 20.67 -5.68 -15.21
N THR A 95 21.39 -5.91 -16.32
CA THR A 95 22.10 -4.86 -17.06
C THR A 95 21.15 -3.82 -17.64
N LYS A 96 19.90 -4.21 -17.90
CA LYS A 96 18.82 -3.36 -18.44
C LYS A 96 18.00 -2.67 -17.36
N LEU A 97 18.31 -2.88 -16.07
CA LEU A 97 17.59 -2.21 -15.00
C LEU A 97 17.91 -0.71 -14.96
N GLU A 98 16.88 0.09 -14.74
CA GLU A 98 17.01 1.55 -14.65
C GLU A 98 16.29 2.06 -13.41
N LEU A 99 16.88 3.08 -12.78
CA LEU A 99 16.24 3.79 -11.69
C LEU A 99 15.29 4.83 -12.25
N LYS A 100 14.03 4.77 -11.80
CA LYS A 100 13.09 5.87 -12.04
C LYS A 100 13.61 7.18 -11.43
N PRO A 101 13.16 8.35 -11.92
CA PRO A 101 13.59 9.65 -11.42
C PRO A 101 12.95 10.00 -10.06
N TRP A 102 12.96 9.07 -9.10
CA TRP A 102 12.51 9.34 -7.75
C TRP A 102 13.54 10.19 -6.99
N LEU A 103 13.05 10.97 -6.03
CA LEU A 103 13.86 11.69 -5.07
C LEU A 103 13.34 11.34 -3.67
N LEU A 104 14.13 10.53 -2.96
CA LEU A 104 13.78 10.07 -1.62
C LEU A 104 15.02 9.74 -0.81
N PHE A 105 14.84 9.69 0.50
CA PHE A 105 15.76 9.08 1.43
C PHE A 105 14.98 8.40 2.55
N GLN A 106 15.50 7.31 3.09
CA GLN A 106 14.81 6.50 4.09
C GLN A 106 15.76 5.94 5.14
N SER A 107 15.23 5.71 6.33
CA SER A 107 15.94 5.08 7.45
C SER A 107 15.04 4.06 8.13
N GLU A 108 15.68 3.02 8.65
CA GLU A 108 15.04 1.91 9.36
C GLU A 108 14.47 2.33 10.72
N ALA A 109 13.82 1.38 11.39
CA ALA A 109 13.26 1.56 12.73
C ALA A 109 14.33 1.44 13.83
N GLU A 110 14.31 2.35 14.80
CA GLU A 110 15.12 2.27 16.02
C GLU A 110 14.27 2.61 17.26
N PRO A 111 13.62 1.61 17.91
CA PRO A 111 12.80 1.85 19.12
C PRO A 111 13.54 2.62 20.21
N TRP A 112 14.79 2.23 20.51
CA TRP A 112 15.66 2.90 21.48
C TRP A 112 15.93 4.38 21.16
N ALA A 113 15.82 4.77 19.89
CA ALA A 113 16.01 6.13 19.38
C ALA A 113 14.69 6.88 19.18
N LYS A 114 13.67 6.54 19.98
CA LYS A 114 12.33 7.10 19.90
C LYS A 114 11.66 6.90 18.54
N GLY A 115 11.73 5.70 18.00
CA GLY A 115 11.04 5.35 16.75
C GLY A 115 11.98 5.24 15.54
N ASN A 116 12.58 6.37 15.17
CA ASN A 116 13.50 6.50 14.03
C ASN A 116 14.49 7.63 14.32
N LEU A 117 15.79 7.39 14.20
CA LEU A 117 16.79 8.38 14.60
C LEU A 117 16.88 9.56 13.61
N ASN A 118 16.73 9.30 12.33
CA ASN A 118 16.93 10.29 11.26
C ASN A 118 15.65 11.03 10.89
N ILE A 119 14.48 10.39 11.00
CA ILE A 119 13.15 10.94 10.66
C ILE A 119 12.23 10.73 11.87
N GLN A 120 12.44 11.53 12.91
CA GLN A 120 11.91 11.31 14.25
C GLN A 120 10.67 12.18 14.52
N PHE A 121 9.57 11.59 15.00
CA PHE A 121 8.51 12.36 15.61
C PHE A 121 8.99 12.91 16.95
N ILE A 122 8.91 14.22 17.11
CA ILE A 122 9.18 14.89 18.40
C ILE A 122 7.89 15.34 19.07
N ASP A 123 6.78 15.33 18.33
CA ASP A 123 5.43 15.70 18.74
C ASP A 123 4.43 15.08 17.73
N TYR A 124 3.12 15.12 18.01
CA TYR A 124 2.06 14.56 17.17
C TYR A 124 2.14 14.98 15.69
N ASN A 125 2.50 16.24 15.44
CA ASN A 125 2.59 16.81 14.09
C ASN A 125 3.93 17.51 13.82
N LYS A 126 4.99 17.16 14.55
CA LYS A 126 6.35 17.69 14.33
C LYS A 126 7.32 16.55 14.14
N VAL A 127 8.03 16.58 13.03
CA VAL A 127 9.05 15.59 12.67
C VAL A 127 10.39 16.30 12.55
N ARG A 128 11.37 15.82 13.30
CA ARG A 128 12.77 16.23 13.18
C ARG A 128 13.47 15.34 12.17
N VAL A 129 14.07 15.95 11.15
CA VAL A 129 14.75 15.24 10.06
C VAL A 129 16.22 15.64 10.00
N LEU A 130 17.11 14.65 9.98
CA LEU A 130 18.53 14.87 9.70
C LEU A 130 18.75 15.03 8.19
N VAL A 131 19.25 16.18 7.78
CA VAL A 131 19.45 16.53 6.38
C VAL A 131 20.90 16.95 6.13
N PHE A 132 21.32 16.84 4.88
CA PHE A 132 22.66 17.13 4.39
C PHE A 132 22.60 18.21 3.32
N ASP A 133 23.58 19.11 3.34
CA ASP A 133 23.82 20.10 2.28
C ASP A 133 24.75 19.51 1.20
N LYS A 134 25.00 20.27 0.13
CA LYS A 134 25.84 19.86 -1.01
C LYS A 134 27.28 19.53 -0.58
N ASP A 135 27.79 20.24 0.42
CA ASP A 135 29.12 20.03 1.02
C ASP A 135 29.16 18.86 2.02
N LYS A 136 28.05 18.13 2.18
CA LYS A 136 27.86 17.01 3.12
C LYS A 136 27.84 17.44 4.60
N SER A 137 27.79 18.74 4.89
CA SER A 137 27.48 19.22 6.23
C SER A 137 26.07 18.78 6.63
N SER A 138 25.88 18.40 7.89
CA SER A 138 24.61 17.87 8.38
C SER A 138 23.93 18.80 9.36
N ARG A 139 22.61 18.86 9.33
CA ARG A 139 21.80 19.59 10.32
C ARG A 139 20.46 18.91 10.55
N LYS A 140 19.84 19.16 11.70
CA LYS A 140 18.47 18.70 11.98
C LYS A 140 17.49 19.83 11.74
N ILE A 141 16.51 19.59 10.87
CA ILE A 141 15.40 20.52 10.63
C ILE A 141 14.11 19.97 11.24
N THR A 142 13.19 20.86 11.59
CA THR A 142 11.86 20.47 12.08
C THR A 142 10.82 20.77 11.00
N MET A 143 9.98 19.78 10.70
CA MET A 143 8.93 19.83 9.69
C MET A 143 7.58 19.58 10.34
N LYS A 144 6.53 20.18 9.79
CA LYS A 144 5.14 20.00 10.24
C LYS A 144 4.32 19.33 9.13
N PRO A 145 4.24 17.99 9.08
CA PRO A 145 3.40 17.33 8.11
C PRO A 145 1.90 17.45 8.47
N VAL A 146 1.05 17.35 7.47
CA VAL A 146 -0.41 17.25 7.62
C VAL A 146 -0.77 15.82 8.01
N ILE A 147 -1.41 15.66 9.17
CA ILE A 147 -1.92 14.36 9.63
C ILE A 147 -3.34 14.16 9.10
N PRO A 148 -3.60 13.16 8.24
CA PRO A 148 -4.95 12.88 7.76
C PRO A 148 -5.90 12.52 8.92
N LYS A 149 -7.12 13.08 8.94
CA LYS A 149 -8.12 12.83 9.99
C LYS A 149 -8.34 11.34 10.28
N GLY A 150 -8.41 10.52 9.23
CA GLY A 150 -8.60 9.06 9.34
C GLY A 150 -7.43 8.30 9.99
N TYR A 151 -6.26 8.93 10.16
CA TYR A 151 -5.10 8.34 10.82
C TYR A 151 -4.71 9.06 12.12
N ALA A 152 -5.46 10.08 12.55
CA ALA A 152 -5.12 10.86 13.74
C ALA A 152 -4.91 9.99 15.00
N LYS A 153 -5.84 9.05 15.27
CA LYS A 153 -5.76 8.12 16.42
C LYS A 153 -4.50 7.25 16.35
N LEU A 154 -4.24 6.66 15.19
CA LEU A 154 -3.06 5.82 14.95
C LEU A 154 -1.76 6.60 15.10
N THR A 155 -1.69 7.81 14.52
CA THR A 155 -0.49 8.66 14.60
C THR A 155 -0.21 9.06 16.05
N ARG A 156 -1.22 9.43 16.84
CA ARG A 156 -1.04 9.72 18.28
C ARG A 156 -0.45 8.53 19.02
N SER A 157 -1.09 7.35 18.89
CA SER A 157 -0.63 6.13 19.56
C SER A 157 0.80 5.76 19.14
N LEU A 158 1.12 5.86 17.84
CA LEU A 158 2.47 5.60 17.32
C LEU A 158 3.49 6.55 17.95
N VAL A 159 3.20 7.85 17.97
CA VAL A 159 4.11 8.88 18.49
C VAL A 159 4.32 8.70 19.99
N GLU A 160 3.26 8.48 20.77
CA GLU A 160 3.33 8.26 22.21
C GLU A 160 4.24 7.07 22.55
N LYS A 161 4.00 5.91 21.93
CA LYS A 161 4.82 4.70 22.13
C LYS A 161 6.25 4.88 21.63
N ALA A 162 6.44 5.58 20.51
CA ALA A 162 7.77 5.86 20.00
C ALA A 162 8.54 6.76 20.97
N LEU A 163 7.94 7.82 21.51
CA LEU A 163 8.59 8.71 22.48
C LEU A 163 9.00 7.98 23.77
N ARG A 164 8.22 6.96 24.18
CA ARG A 164 8.52 6.03 25.28
C ARG A 164 9.54 4.93 24.92
N LYS A 165 10.03 4.91 23.68
CA LYS A 165 10.97 3.92 23.12
C LYS A 165 10.40 2.49 23.03
N GLU A 166 9.09 2.34 23.07
CA GLU A 166 8.40 1.04 23.00
C GLU A 166 8.31 0.51 21.56
N ILE A 167 8.24 1.41 20.58
CA ILE A 167 8.08 1.05 19.16
C ILE A 167 9.03 1.82 18.26
N GLY A 168 9.54 1.10 17.26
CA GLY A 168 10.31 1.62 16.14
C GLY A 168 9.43 1.74 14.88
N TYR A 169 9.71 2.70 14.01
CA TYR A 169 9.05 2.76 12.70
C TYR A 169 10.06 3.13 11.60
N PRO A 170 10.11 2.39 10.48
CA PRO A 170 10.83 2.85 9.31
C PRO A 170 10.12 4.06 8.72
N ALA A 171 10.89 5.01 8.22
CA ALA A 171 10.33 6.22 7.62
C ALA A 171 11.13 6.62 6.39
N ARG A 172 10.44 7.26 5.44
CA ARG A 172 11.07 7.86 4.26
C ARG A 172 10.49 9.21 3.94
N ILE A 173 11.34 10.11 3.45
CA ILE A 173 10.92 11.37 2.82
C ILE A 173 10.87 11.11 1.33
N TYR A 174 9.71 11.37 0.71
CA TYR A 174 9.52 11.26 -0.73
C TYR A 174 9.12 12.63 -1.29
N ILE A 175 9.93 13.18 -2.19
CA ILE A 175 9.65 14.46 -2.84
C ILE A 175 8.66 14.20 -3.98
N THR A 176 7.55 14.93 -3.97
CA THR A 176 6.49 14.80 -4.98
C THR A 176 6.55 15.88 -6.04
N ASP A 177 6.99 17.09 -5.66
CA ASP A 177 7.09 18.25 -6.54
C ASP A 177 8.00 19.30 -5.92
N TYR A 178 8.65 20.14 -6.74
CA TYR A 178 9.49 21.24 -6.28
C TYR A 178 9.63 22.32 -7.37
N GLY A 179 9.74 23.58 -6.92
CA GLY A 179 10.02 24.71 -7.78
C GLY A 179 11.46 24.72 -8.28
N GLY A 180 11.71 25.26 -9.48
CA GLY A 180 13.02 25.21 -10.13
C GLY A 180 14.15 25.86 -9.31
N GLY A 181 13.85 26.89 -8.54
CA GLY A 181 14.78 27.55 -7.61
C GLY A 181 14.78 26.96 -6.19
N LEU A 182 14.04 25.87 -5.95
CA LEU A 182 13.77 25.27 -4.64
C LEU A 182 13.13 26.27 -3.66
N GLU A 183 12.38 27.25 -4.17
CA GLU A 183 11.56 28.17 -3.40
C GLU A 183 10.43 27.43 -2.65
N HIS A 184 9.90 26.37 -3.27
CA HIS A 184 8.89 25.49 -2.72
C HIS A 184 9.26 24.02 -2.97
N LEU A 185 9.03 23.17 -1.97
CA LEU A 185 9.14 21.72 -2.10
C LEU A 185 7.95 21.07 -1.42
N TYR A 186 7.27 20.21 -2.16
CA TYR A 186 6.17 19.39 -1.70
C TYR A 186 6.63 17.95 -1.61
N GLY A 187 6.28 17.29 -0.51
CA GLY A 187 6.62 15.89 -0.32
C GLY A 187 5.70 15.19 0.66
N GLU A 188 6.06 13.95 0.95
CA GLU A 188 5.38 13.13 1.93
C GLU A 188 6.39 12.49 2.87
N ILE A 189 6.13 12.57 4.17
CA ILE A 189 6.75 11.71 5.15
C ILE A 189 5.94 10.41 5.13
N GLN A 190 6.57 9.34 4.70
CA GLN A 190 5.95 8.03 4.60
C GLN A 190 6.45 7.16 5.74
N VAL A 191 5.56 6.88 6.68
CA VAL A 191 5.86 6.14 7.92
C VAL A 191 5.30 4.74 7.80
N MET A 192 6.15 3.73 7.96
CA MET A 192 5.76 2.33 7.91
C MET A 192 5.38 1.87 9.31
N VAL A 193 4.13 1.46 9.47
CA VAL A 193 3.53 1.06 10.75
C VAL A 193 3.18 -0.40 10.68
N LYS A 194 3.62 -1.18 11.67
CA LYS A 194 3.28 -2.61 11.76
C LYS A 194 1.78 -2.80 11.72
N TYR A 195 1.32 -3.78 10.95
CA TYR A 195 -0.09 -4.00 10.72
C TYR A 195 -0.85 -4.40 11.99
N ASP A 196 -0.25 -5.20 12.88
CA ASP A 196 -0.89 -5.56 14.15
C ASP A 196 -1.11 -4.34 15.04
N PHE A 197 -0.14 -3.42 15.10
CA PHE A 197 -0.28 -2.15 15.79
C PHE A 197 -1.34 -1.25 15.13
N TYR A 198 -1.43 -1.29 13.80
CA TYR A 198 -2.50 -0.62 13.08
C TYR A 198 -3.88 -1.14 13.49
N LEU A 199 -4.05 -2.48 13.58
CA LEU A 199 -5.28 -3.09 14.03
C LEU A 199 -5.60 -2.71 15.47
N GLU A 200 -4.63 -2.80 16.38
CA GLU A 200 -4.76 -2.37 17.79
C GLU A 200 -5.31 -0.95 17.89
N ALA A 201 -4.69 0.01 17.20
CA ALA A 201 -5.08 1.40 17.30
C ALA A 201 -6.41 1.71 16.60
N MET A 202 -6.72 1.03 15.48
CA MET A 202 -7.83 1.39 14.59
C MET A 202 -9.03 0.45 14.65
N LYS A 203 -8.98 -0.59 15.50
CA LYS A 203 -10.08 -1.53 15.70
C LYS A 203 -11.38 -0.79 16.01
N ARG A 204 -12.47 -1.26 15.40
CA ARG A 204 -13.83 -0.75 15.59
C ARG A 204 -14.69 -1.73 16.36
N TYR A 205 -14.57 -3.02 16.02
CA TYR A 205 -15.35 -4.09 16.65
C TYR A 205 -14.46 -5.29 16.98
N ASP A 206 -14.71 -5.92 18.12
CA ASP A 206 -13.90 -7.05 18.59
C ASP A 206 -14.29 -8.39 17.98
N LYS A 207 -15.60 -8.60 17.78
CA LYS A 207 -16.19 -9.84 17.29
C LYS A 207 -17.25 -9.52 16.23
N PRO A 208 -17.48 -10.44 15.28
CA PRO A 208 -18.58 -10.30 14.34
C PRO A 208 -19.93 -10.42 15.07
N PRO A 209 -21.00 -9.80 14.55
CA PRO A 209 -22.28 -9.72 15.24
C PRO A 209 -23.21 -10.90 14.94
N GLY A 210 -22.84 -11.78 14.01
CA GLY A 210 -23.62 -12.93 13.60
C GLY A 210 -22.75 -13.94 12.87
N ASN A 211 -23.38 -14.79 12.06
CA ASN A 211 -22.70 -15.85 11.32
C ASN A 211 -22.95 -15.79 9.80
N ASN A 212 -23.50 -14.68 9.29
CA ASN A 212 -23.79 -14.50 7.87
C ASN A 212 -22.50 -14.36 7.05
N ILE A 213 -22.62 -14.54 5.74
CA ILE A 213 -21.52 -14.45 4.78
C ILE A 213 -21.81 -13.32 3.82
N ALA A 214 -20.88 -12.40 3.65
CA ALA A 214 -20.99 -11.28 2.73
C ALA A 214 -20.06 -11.47 1.53
N GLY A 215 -20.59 -11.46 0.32
CA GLY A 215 -19.79 -11.42 -0.91
C GLY A 215 -19.69 -10.00 -1.45
N ILE A 216 -18.50 -9.61 -1.87
CA ILE A 216 -18.24 -8.30 -2.46
C ILE A 216 -17.69 -8.46 -3.87
N ASP A 217 -18.43 -7.94 -4.86
CA ASP A 217 -17.94 -7.72 -6.21
C ASP A 217 -17.31 -6.33 -6.34
N VAL A 218 -16.08 -6.29 -6.86
CA VAL A 218 -15.24 -5.09 -6.92
C VAL A 218 -15.07 -4.63 -8.36
N ASN A 219 -15.50 -3.40 -8.62
CA ASN A 219 -15.33 -2.70 -9.89
C ASN A 219 -14.60 -1.37 -9.69
N VAL A 220 -14.23 -0.70 -10.79
CA VAL A 220 -13.48 0.57 -10.75
C VAL A 220 -14.31 1.77 -10.30
N ASP A 221 -15.63 1.67 -10.41
CA ASP A 221 -16.61 2.73 -10.18
C ASP A 221 -17.60 2.38 -9.06
N ARG A 222 -17.61 1.15 -8.55
CA ARG A 222 -18.55 0.68 -7.54
C ARG A 222 -18.06 -0.55 -6.77
N LEU A 223 -18.66 -0.77 -5.60
CA LEU A 223 -18.57 -2.00 -4.81
C LEU A 223 -19.99 -2.54 -4.60
N ASN A 224 -20.24 -3.79 -4.96
CA ASN A 224 -21.53 -4.45 -4.74
C ASN A 224 -21.39 -5.46 -3.62
N LEU A 225 -22.28 -5.38 -2.63
CA LEU A 225 -22.34 -6.23 -1.45
C LEU A 225 -23.62 -7.06 -1.49
N VAL A 226 -23.48 -8.35 -1.27
CA VAL A 226 -24.60 -9.26 -0.97
C VAL A 226 -24.30 -10.00 0.32
N VAL A 227 -25.22 -9.97 1.28
CA VAL A 227 -25.14 -10.73 2.53
C VAL A 227 -26.12 -11.89 2.46
N ILE A 228 -25.64 -13.09 2.78
CA ILE A 228 -26.43 -14.32 2.78
C ILE A 228 -26.40 -14.98 4.15
N ASN A 229 -27.49 -15.67 4.48
CA ASN A 229 -27.53 -16.56 5.65
C ASN A 229 -26.79 -17.88 5.38
N ARG A 230 -26.80 -18.80 6.35
CA ARG A 230 -26.16 -20.12 6.23
C ARG A 230 -26.84 -21.06 5.22
N SER A 231 -28.14 -20.89 4.98
CA SER A 231 -28.89 -21.61 3.95
C SER A 231 -28.53 -21.16 2.53
N GLY A 232 -28.04 -19.92 2.40
CA GLY A 232 -27.71 -19.28 1.13
C GLY A 232 -28.73 -18.24 0.69
N ASP A 233 -29.74 -17.94 1.51
CA ASP A 233 -30.74 -16.93 1.19
C ASP A 233 -30.16 -15.53 1.34
N ILE A 234 -30.55 -14.63 0.43
CA ILE A 234 -30.08 -13.25 0.46
C ILE A 234 -30.81 -12.50 1.57
N VAL A 235 -30.03 -12.03 2.55
CA VAL A 235 -30.50 -11.22 3.68
C VAL A 235 -30.43 -9.73 3.35
N TRP A 236 -29.41 -9.32 2.58
CA TRP A 236 -29.20 -7.90 2.27
C TRP A 236 -28.44 -7.70 0.96
N ARG A 237 -28.69 -6.57 0.29
CA ARG A 237 -28.01 -6.14 -0.93
C ARG A 237 -27.70 -4.65 -0.83
N TYR A 238 -26.50 -4.24 -1.24
CA TYR A 238 -26.11 -2.83 -1.20
C TYR A 238 -25.03 -2.51 -2.24
N THR A 239 -25.09 -1.34 -2.86
CA THR A 239 -24.09 -0.88 -3.83
C THR A 239 -23.53 0.48 -3.43
N ALA A 240 -22.23 0.53 -3.16
CA ALA A 240 -21.50 1.77 -2.96
C ALA A 240 -20.93 2.28 -4.29
N ARG A 241 -21.51 3.35 -4.84
CA ARG A 241 -21.07 3.96 -6.12
C ARG A 241 -20.07 5.10 -5.93
N PHE A 242 -19.10 5.18 -6.84
CA PHE A 242 -18.08 6.23 -6.93
C PHE A 242 -17.58 6.46 -8.38
N PRO A 243 -18.49 6.64 -9.37
CA PRO A 243 -18.12 6.76 -10.78
C PRO A 243 -17.16 7.92 -11.08
N GLN A 244 -17.19 8.99 -10.29
CA GLN A 244 -16.31 10.15 -10.44
C GLN A 244 -14.81 9.82 -10.41
N VAL A 245 -14.41 8.70 -9.76
CA VAL A 245 -12.98 8.34 -9.69
C VAL A 245 -12.43 7.84 -11.03
N THR A 246 -13.32 7.44 -11.94
CA THR A 246 -12.96 6.89 -13.25
C THR A 246 -12.74 7.98 -14.31
N SER A 247 -13.26 9.19 -14.05
CA SER A 247 -13.17 10.36 -14.93
C SER A 247 -11.72 10.67 -15.32
N ARG A 248 -11.52 11.14 -16.56
CA ARG A 248 -10.20 11.52 -17.07
C ARG A 248 -9.64 12.68 -16.23
N GLY A 249 -8.34 12.63 -15.90
CA GLY A 249 -7.68 13.64 -15.09
C GLY A 249 -8.00 13.60 -13.58
N TYR A 250 -8.84 12.68 -13.11
CA TYR A 250 -9.18 12.62 -11.70
C TYR A 250 -7.95 12.28 -10.83
N LYS A 251 -7.65 13.15 -9.85
CA LYS A 251 -6.45 13.02 -9.01
C LYS A 251 -6.49 11.69 -8.24
N ARG A 252 -5.49 10.83 -8.46
CA ARG A 252 -5.38 9.49 -7.83
C ARG A 252 -5.49 9.53 -6.31
N LYS A 253 -4.90 10.53 -5.66
CA LYS A 253 -4.99 10.70 -4.19
C LYS A 253 -6.43 10.93 -3.73
N ARG A 254 -7.18 11.75 -4.45
CA ARG A 254 -8.60 12.01 -4.19
C ARG A 254 -9.45 10.77 -4.46
N ALA A 255 -9.14 10.02 -5.51
CA ALA A 255 -9.80 8.73 -5.80
C ALA A 255 -9.67 7.76 -4.62
N TRP A 256 -8.47 7.61 -4.07
CA TRP A 256 -8.22 6.71 -2.94
C TRP A 256 -8.89 7.14 -1.64
N SER A 257 -9.13 8.44 -1.43
CA SER A 257 -9.93 8.91 -0.29
C SER A 257 -11.37 8.40 -0.41
N ILE A 258 -12.01 8.64 -1.56
CA ILE A 258 -13.40 8.23 -1.82
C ILE A 258 -13.53 6.71 -1.77
N ILE A 259 -12.67 5.99 -2.48
CA ILE A 259 -12.64 4.51 -2.44
C ILE A 259 -12.47 4.01 -1.00
N GLY A 260 -11.58 4.63 -0.22
CA GLY A 260 -11.35 4.27 1.17
C GLY A 260 -12.58 4.45 2.06
N GLU A 261 -13.35 5.53 1.84
CA GLU A 261 -14.63 5.79 2.52
C GLU A 261 -15.68 4.74 2.12
N ARG A 262 -15.81 4.43 0.82
CA ARG A 262 -16.75 3.42 0.30
C ARG A 262 -16.43 2.00 0.79
N ILE A 263 -15.16 1.67 0.99
CA ILE A 263 -14.76 0.41 1.64
C ILE A 263 -15.26 0.37 3.09
N HIS A 264 -15.09 1.46 3.85
CA HIS A 264 -15.59 1.51 5.23
C HIS A 264 -17.12 1.44 5.32
N GLU A 265 -17.81 2.01 4.33
CA GLU A 265 -19.27 1.93 4.20
C GLU A 265 -19.74 0.50 3.91
N ILE A 266 -19.11 -0.21 2.97
CA ILE A 266 -19.42 -1.61 2.65
C ILE A 266 -19.14 -2.54 3.84
N LEU A 267 -17.98 -2.39 4.50
CA LEU A 267 -17.65 -3.21 5.66
C LEU A 267 -18.60 -2.97 6.84
N ARG A 268 -19.03 -1.72 7.05
CA ARG A 268 -20.04 -1.39 8.06
C ARG A 268 -21.40 -1.99 7.72
N ASN A 269 -21.83 -1.92 6.46
CA ASN A 269 -23.07 -2.52 5.99
C ASN A 269 -23.05 -4.05 6.14
N ALA A 270 -21.96 -4.71 5.78
CA ALA A 270 -21.83 -6.15 6.00
C ALA A 270 -21.93 -6.50 7.48
N TYR A 271 -21.21 -5.78 8.34
CA TYR A 271 -21.26 -5.95 9.79
C TYR A 271 -22.68 -5.76 10.34
N SER A 272 -23.38 -4.66 10.02
CA SER A 272 -24.71 -4.38 10.56
C SER A 272 -25.78 -5.41 10.17
N HIS A 273 -25.54 -6.20 9.11
CA HIS A 273 -26.43 -7.27 8.65
C HIS A 273 -25.92 -8.67 9.05
N GLY A 274 -25.17 -8.76 10.16
CA GLY A 274 -24.85 -10.03 10.80
C GLY A 274 -23.70 -10.80 10.16
N ALA A 275 -22.92 -10.21 9.25
CA ALA A 275 -21.83 -10.91 8.60
C ALA A 275 -20.68 -11.21 9.58
N SER A 276 -20.18 -12.45 9.58
CA SER A 276 -18.90 -12.81 10.18
C SER A 276 -17.77 -12.92 9.19
N VAL A 277 -18.11 -13.15 7.92
CA VAL A 277 -17.17 -13.43 6.84
C VAL A 277 -17.40 -12.46 5.70
N ILE A 278 -16.32 -11.85 5.20
CA ILE A 278 -16.26 -11.15 3.92
C ILE A 278 -15.57 -12.06 2.90
N ALA A 279 -16.24 -12.31 1.79
CA ALA A 279 -15.76 -13.01 0.64
C ALA A 279 -15.44 -12.03 -0.50
N VAL A 280 -14.25 -12.14 -1.05
CA VAL A 280 -13.79 -11.38 -2.22
C VAL A 280 -13.11 -12.31 -3.22
N GLU A 281 -13.00 -11.90 -4.48
CA GLU A 281 -12.17 -12.63 -5.42
C GLU A 281 -10.69 -12.62 -5.01
N ASN A 282 -9.96 -13.68 -5.33
CA ASN A 282 -8.56 -13.84 -4.93
C ASN A 282 -7.65 -12.84 -5.69
N PRO A 283 -7.00 -11.87 -4.99
CA PRO A 283 -6.15 -10.87 -5.64
C PRO A 283 -4.88 -11.46 -6.27
N GLU A 284 -4.38 -12.60 -5.79
CA GLU A 284 -3.21 -13.29 -6.37
C GLU A 284 -3.56 -13.83 -7.77
N ILE A 285 -4.72 -14.48 -7.91
CA ILE A 285 -5.20 -14.98 -9.20
C ILE A 285 -5.48 -13.83 -10.16
N ILE A 286 -6.16 -12.77 -9.71
CA ILE A 286 -6.40 -11.60 -10.57
C ILE A 286 -5.08 -10.91 -10.95
N GLY A 287 -4.12 -10.85 -10.02
CA GLY A 287 -2.77 -10.31 -10.26
C GLY A 287 -1.97 -11.11 -11.27
N TYR A 288 -2.13 -12.44 -11.28
CA TYR A 288 -1.53 -13.33 -12.26
C TYR A 288 -2.18 -13.19 -13.64
N LEU A 289 -3.52 -13.18 -13.70
CA LEU A 289 -4.28 -12.95 -14.95
C LEU A 289 -3.89 -11.61 -15.60
N ARG A 290 -3.73 -10.56 -14.79
CA ARG A 290 -3.17 -9.27 -15.23
C ARG A 290 -1.82 -9.43 -15.93
N TYR A 291 -0.90 -10.16 -15.31
CA TYR A 291 0.44 -10.35 -15.88
C TYR A 291 0.35 -11.05 -17.24
N TYR A 292 -0.46 -12.09 -17.35
CA TYR A 292 -0.67 -12.83 -18.60
C TYR A 292 -1.33 -11.97 -19.69
N TRP A 293 -2.37 -11.20 -19.37
CA TRP A 293 -2.99 -10.29 -20.35
C TRP A 293 -2.03 -9.22 -20.84
N ILE A 294 -1.15 -8.70 -19.97
CA ILE A 294 -0.11 -7.74 -20.36
C ILE A 294 0.88 -8.39 -21.33
N ARG A 295 1.26 -9.65 -21.09
CA ARG A 295 2.21 -10.41 -21.91
C ARG A 295 1.62 -10.84 -23.26
N ASN A 296 0.36 -11.26 -23.30
CA ASN A 296 -0.29 -11.86 -24.48
C ASN A 296 -0.97 -10.86 -25.41
N GLY A 297 -1.03 -9.57 -25.05
CA GLY A 297 -1.51 -8.53 -25.96
C GLY A 297 -3.03 -8.44 -26.14
N GLU A 298 -3.83 -9.27 -25.48
CA GLU A 298 -5.31 -9.19 -25.46
C GLU A 298 -5.76 -7.85 -24.85
N ARG A 299 -6.04 -6.86 -25.70
CA ARG A 299 -6.26 -5.48 -25.27
C ARG A 299 -7.49 -4.84 -25.92
N LYS A 300 -8.48 -4.48 -25.09
CA LYS A 300 -9.23 -3.22 -25.24
C LYS A 300 -8.25 -2.03 -25.07
N THR A 301 -8.70 -0.78 -24.99
CA THR A 301 -7.76 0.36 -24.89
C THR A 301 -6.77 0.25 -23.70
N LYS A 302 -5.49 0.53 -23.94
CA LYS A 302 -4.37 0.41 -22.97
C LYS A 302 -4.66 1.07 -21.60
N ASN A 303 -5.37 2.19 -21.61
CA ASN A 303 -5.70 2.96 -20.42
C ASN A 303 -6.84 2.36 -19.58
N TYR A 304 -7.84 1.75 -20.23
CA TYR A 304 -8.98 1.15 -19.55
C TYR A 304 -8.54 -0.10 -18.78
N ASN A 305 -7.84 -1.01 -19.44
CA ASN A 305 -7.37 -2.25 -18.83
C ASN A 305 -6.38 -2.01 -17.69
N TYR A 306 -5.49 -1.02 -17.83
CA TYR A 306 -4.56 -0.63 -16.76
C TYR A 306 -5.31 -0.12 -15.52
N LYS A 307 -6.30 0.76 -15.68
CA LYS A 307 -7.12 1.25 -14.57
C LYS A 307 -7.87 0.11 -13.90
N VAL A 308 -8.59 -0.71 -14.67
CA VAL A 308 -9.38 -1.83 -14.13
C VAL A 308 -8.52 -2.78 -13.33
N SER A 309 -7.41 -3.22 -13.90
CA SER A 309 -6.58 -4.24 -13.26
C SER A 309 -5.83 -3.73 -12.01
N ILE A 310 -5.31 -2.50 -12.05
CA ILE A 310 -4.59 -1.93 -10.90
C ILE A 310 -5.56 -1.54 -9.78
N PHE A 311 -6.67 -0.87 -10.10
CA PHE A 311 -7.60 -0.43 -9.07
C PHE A 311 -8.34 -1.60 -8.45
N ARG A 312 -8.82 -2.57 -9.23
CA ARG A 312 -9.56 -3.73 -8.70
C ARG A 312 -8.75 -4.52 -7.67
N ASN A 313 -7.53 -4.92 -8.01
CA ASN A 313 -6.66 -5.66 -7.07
C ASN A 313 -6.35 -4.83 -5.82
N SER A 314 -5.98 -3.56 -6.01
CA SER A 314 -5.65 -2.69 -4.89
C SER A 314 -6.86 -2.43 -3.97
N ILE A 315 -8.08 -2.42 -4.52
CA ILE A 315 -9.32 -2.27 -3.75
C ILE A 315 -9.64 -3.56 -2.99
N ILE A 316 -9.52 -4.73 -3.64
CA ILE A 316 -9.70 -6.04 -2.99
C ILE A 316 -8.73 -6.16 -1.81
N GLU A 317 -7.43 -5.94 -2.02
CA GLU A 317 -6.43 -5.97 -0.96
C GLU A 317 -6.80 -5.01 0.19
N ARG A 318 -7.28 -3.80 -0.15
CA ARG A 318 -7.72 -2.79 0.83
C ARG A 318 -8.94 -3.23 1.64
N ILE A 319 -9.89 -3.94 1.03
CA ILE A 319 -11.03 -4.53 1.71
C ILE A 319 -10.55 -5.61 2.67
N MET A 320 -9.71 -6.52 2.20
CA MET A 320 -9.23 -7.67 2.98
C MET A 320 -8.59 -7.22 4.30
N TRP A 321 -7.67 -6.26 4.25
CA TRP A 321 -6.99 -5.84 5.47
C TRP A 321 -7.83 -4.91 6.34
N LYS A 322 -8.77 -4.15 5.77
CA LYS A 322 -9.70 -3.34 6.57
C LYS A 322 -10.79 -4.16 7.24
N ALA A 323 -11.13 -5.34 6.72
CA ALA A 323 -12.18 -6.20 7.28
C ALA A 323 -11.90 -6.58 8.75
N ALA A 324 -10.62 -6.82 9.09
CA ALA A 324 -10.20 -7.12 10.46
C ALA A 324 -10.51 -6.00 11.47
N LEU A 325 -10.58 -4.72 11.02
CA LEU A 325 -10.98 -3.61 11.88
C LEU A 325 -12.42 -3.75 12.37
N TYR A 326 -13.24 -4.50 11.65
CA TYR A 326 -14.65 -4.76 11.94
C TYR A 326 -14.86 -6.15 12.57
N GLY A 327 -13.79 -6.85 12.96
CA GLY A 327 -13.89 -8.23 13.46
C GLY A 327 -14.35 -9.24 12.40
N LEU A 328 -14.27 -8.89 11.11
CA LEU A 328 -14.73 -9.73 10.02
C LEU A 328 -13.58 -10.60 9.49
N GLN A 329 -13.82 -11.90 9.36
CA GLN A 329 -12.88 -12.82 8.72
C GLN A 329 -12.93 -12.63 7.19
N VAL A 330 -11.79 -12.81 6.53
CA VAL A 330 -11.70 -12.70 5.07
C VAL A 330 -11.51 -14.07 4.45
N ILE A 331 -12.27 -14.34 3.38
CA ILE A 331 -12.09 -15.50 2.52
C ILE A 331 -11.92 -15.01 1.09
N THR A 332 -10.95 -15.59 0.39
CA THR A 332 -10.78 -15.37 -1.04
C THR A 332 -11.40 -16.52 -1.83
N VAL A 333 -12.05 -16.21 -2.94
CA VAL A 333 -12.62 -17.20 -3.86
C VAL A 333 -11.97 -17.11 -5.23
N ASN A 334 -11.96 -18.23 -5.97
CA ASN A 334 -11.49 -18.23 -7.35
C ASN A 334 -12.42 -17.36 -8.22
N PRO A 335 -11.91 -16.40 -9.01
CA PRO A 335 -12.73 -15.57 -9.91
C PRO A 335 -13.34 -16.34 -11.09
N LYS A 336 -12.87 -17.55 -11.43
CA LYS A 336 -13.38 -18.30 -12.59
C LYS A 336 -14.88 -18.56 -12.48
N GLY A 337 -15.70 -18.00 -13.38
CA GLY A 337 -17.16 -18.18 -13.41
C GLY A 337 -17.94 -17.40 -12.35
N THR A 338 -17.36 -16.35 -11.76
CA THR A 338 -18.12 -15.33 -10.98
C THR A 338 -18.85 -14.33 -11.89
N THR A 339 -18.51 -14.29 -13.18
CA THR A 339 -19.12 -13.45 -14.23
C THR A 339 -19.17 -14.24 -15.54
N HIS A 340 -20.17 -13.98 -16.40
CA HIS A 340 -20.36 -14.58 -17.74
C HIS A 340 -20.24 -16.12 -17.76
N SER A 341 -21.02 -16.81 -16.93
CA SER A 341 -21.12 -18.27 -16.93
C SER A 341 -22.58 -18.71 -16.86
N ASN A 342 -22.90 -19.94 -17.25
CA ASN A 342 -24.26 -20.48 -17.17
C ASN A 342 -24.84 -20.36 -15.74
N ASN A 343 -24.00 -20.53 -14.72
CA ASN A 343 -24.40 -20.35 -13.32
C ASN A 343 -24.73 -18.89 -12.98
N HIS A 344 -24.03 -17.93 -13.57
CA HIS A 344 -24.28 -16.50 -13.39
C HIS A 344 -25.59 -16.08 -14.06
N GLU A 345 -25.83 -16.51 -15.30
CA GLU A 345 -27.12 -16.28 -15.98
C GLU A 345 -28.30 -16.93 -15.25
N TYR A 346 -28.12 -18.17 -14.79
CA TYR A 346 -29.14 -18.89 -14.02
C TYR A 346 -29.49 -18.13 -12.73
N VAL A 347 -28.48 -17.66 -11.99
CA VAL A 347 -28.67 -16.90 -10.75
C VAL A 347 -29.36 -15.56 -11.01
N MET A 348 -28.98 -14.84 -12.07
CA MET A 348 -29.66 -13.60 -12.46
C MET A 348 -31.15 -13.82 -12.69
N ARG A 349 -31.50 -14.85 -13.49
CA ARG A 349 -32.90 -15.18 -13.81
C ARG A 349 -33.67 -15.65 -12.58
N LYS A 350 -33.11 -16.56 -11.80
CA LYS A 350 -33.78 -17.17 -10.64
C LYS A 350 -33.97 -16.20 -9.48
N CYS A 351 -33.00 -15.32 -9.23
CA CYS A 351 -32.98 -14.44 -8.06
C CYS A 351 -33.31 -12.97 -8.38
N GLY A 352 -33.61 -12.65 -9.65
CA GLY A 352 -33.92 -11.29 -10.11
C GLY A 352 -32.78 -10.31 -9.85
N LEU A 353 -31.53 -10.73 -10.07
CA LEU A 353 -30.33 -9.94 -9.78
C LEU A 353 -29.78 -9.26 -11.02
N ASP A 354 -29.32 -8.01 -10.88
CA ASP A 354 -28.44 -7.41 -11.88
C ASP A 354 -27.10 -8.16 -11.93
N GLU A 355 -26.37 -7.97 -13.03
CA GLU A 355 -25.11 -8.66 -13.31
C GLU A 355 -24.10 -8.59 -12.15
N HIS A 356 -23.93 -7.43 -11.54
CA HIS A 356 -22.91 -7.26 -10.51
C HIS A 356 -23.36 -7.76 -9.14
N THR A 357 -24.64 -7.60 -8.82
CA THR A 357 -25.20 -8.19 -7.60
C THR A 357 -25.19 -9.72 -7.70
N ALA A 358 -25.42 -10.29 -8.90
CA ALA A 358 -25.26 -11.72 -9.15
C ALA A 358 -23.81 -12.18 -8.94
N SER A 359 -22.82 -11.42 -9.40
CA SER A 359 -21.40 -11.72 -9.13
C SER A 359 -21.08 -11.70 -7.62
N ALA A 360 -21.54 -10.68 -6.89
CA ALA A 360 -21.36 -10.60 -5.44
C ALA A 360 -22.03 -11.79 -4.70
N TYR A 361 -23.23 -12.18 -5.12
CA TYR A 361 -23.94 -13.34 -4.56
C TYR A 361 -23.21 -14.67 -4.85
N LEU A 362 -22.69 -14.86 -6.07
CA LEU A 362 -21.88 -16.03 -6.41
C LEU A 362 -20.59 -16.10 -5.57
N ILE A 363 -19.95 -14.97 -5.30
CA ILE A 363 -18.79 -14.88 -4.41
C ILE A 363 -19.16 -15.35 -3.00
N ALA A 364 -20.30 -14.88 -2.47
CA ALA A 364 -20.81 -15.29 -1.15
C ALA A 364 -21.11 -16.80 -1.10
N LEU A 365 -21.82 -17.33 -2.11
CA LEU A 365 -22.17 -18.76 -2.19
C LEU A 365 -20.94 -19.66 -2.29
N ARG A 366 -19.91 -19.24 -3.02
CA ARG A 366 -18.63 -19.98 -3.10
C ARG A 366 -17.92 -20.02 -1.77
N ALA A 367 -17.85 -18.89 -1.07
CA ALA A 367 -17.27 -18.85 0.28
C ALA A 367 -18.05 -19.76 1.24
N ARG A 368 -19.38 -19.76 1.17
CA ARG A 368 -20.23 -20.68 1.94
C ARG A 368 -19.89 -22.15 1.68
N ARG A 369 -19.77 -22.55 0.41
CA ARG A 369 -19.38 -23.92 0.03
C ARG A 369 -17.99 -24.28 0.54
N ASN A 370 -17.03 -23.35 0.46
CA ASN A 370 -15.67 -23.57 0.95
C ASN A 370 -15.62 -23.73 2.47
N LEU A 371 -16.47 -23.01 3.21
CA LEU A 371 -16.59 -23.12 4.67
C LEU A 371 -17.30 -24.38 5.16
N GLN A 372 -18.05 -25.06 4.29
CA GLN A 372 -18.76 -26.31 4.60
C GLN A 372 -17.95 -27.55 4.22
N ARG A 373 -16.80 -27.39 3.56
CA ARG A 373 -15.89 -28.49 3.28
C ARG A 373 -15.03 -28.76 4.53
N PRO A 374 -14.89 -30.03 4.93
CA PRO A 374 -14.10 -30.40 6.11
C PRO A 374 -12.62 -30.01 5.98
#